data_AF-X0IRB0-F1
#
_entry.id   AF-X0IRB0-F1
#
_cell.length_a   1.000
_cell.length_b   1.000
_cell.length_c   1.000
_cell.angle_alpha   90.00
_cell.angle_beta   90.00
_cell.angle_gamma   90.00
#
_symmetry.space_group_name_H-M   'P 1'
#
loop_
_entity.id
_entity.type
_entity.pdbx_description
1 polymer ?
#
loop_
_entity_poly.entity_id
_entity_poly.type
_entity_poly.pdbx_seq_one_letter_code
_entity_poly.pdbx_strand_id
1 'polypeptide(L)'
;MENGVSRPPESDHRKDLRSASTWSPSEGSSTQDSPLLHSSSPPAWQSTTTSETRLLNPHQEPNQTVTAIDSQCSSTWSNILKSRWLMVACLFFGIAAAVGHDTLNNHLFGKEAKNQIWWLRLGQSLAFVSKANFAIAVSLAYQQIAWTSVAHRSFSVHAVDSLFGAAHNAIELLNAEAWKKSWFVMLLALYMWISPFVVIFTSATLSVARHEDRTCHNVRTLNFNHEAKKKWTEGRKADGEEIMQGARIPWYNDTLPDEDGPDVFDFWISPSAYLEEISSRVLTGGQALQRDDVADEICGKGWDCSTVIHFTGPGYKCEQLANGTNSTVKQFNGRDAPFNMSRMIPEGWNTYNCVADEGDYSERQIEHERYFNRPLQTLRFPENLGAFRTEPIIWLGYVTVDDILVKHAENSSQRGWDRDFTPIISACEHWQVNYTVSLTYTQGFQSYNVTNREYLRKVINTTYVDDSADDGTLDKTVAEPQEH
;
A
#
# COMPACT_ATOMS: atom_id res chain seq x y z
N MET A 1 -4.65 86.81 26.36
CA MET A 1 -5.63 86.05 25.57
C MET A 1 -5.33 84.59 25.86
N GLU A 2 -5.76 84.10 27.03
CA GLU A 2 -7.06 83.42 27.26
C GLU A 2 -7.21 82.21 26.33
N ASN A 3 -7.62 81.00 26.71
CA ASN A 3 -7.92 80.20 27.91
C ASN A 3 -8.16 78.78 27.28
N GLY A 4 -7.93 77.60 27.85
CA GLY A 4 -7.52 77.16 29.17
C GLY A 4 -7.39 75.62 29.21
N VAL A 5 -6.72 75.14 30.27
CA VAL A 5 -7.02 73.99 31.16
C VAL A 5 -7.70 72.76 30.52
N SER A 6 -7.10 71.55 30.54
CA SER A 6 -7.21 70.61 31.68
C SER A 6 -6.21 69.44 31.65
N ARG A 7 -5.93 68.90 32.85
CA ARG A 7 -4.98 67.83 33.24
C ARG A 7 -5.53 66.38 33.03
N PRO A 8 -4.72 65.31 33.22
CA PRO A 8 -4.81 64.02 32.51
C PRO A 8 -5.46 62.86 33.31
N PRO A 9 -5.63 61.69 32.69
CA PRO A 9 -5.47 60.39 33.36
C PRO A 9 -4.42 59.53 32.61
N GLU A 10 -3.42 58.98 33.29
CA GLU A 10 -3.40 57.65 33.93
C GLU A 10 -3.05 56.52 32.93
N SER A 11 -1.96 55.84 33.26
CA SER A 11 -1.24 54.84 32.47
C SER A 11 -1.96 53.51 32.40
N ASP A 12 -2.02 52.91 31.20
CA ASP A 12 -2.17 51.46 31.08
C ASP A 12 -1.31 50.94 29.92
N HIS A 13 -0.27 50.18 30.27
CA HIS A 13 0.63 49.52 29.33
C HIS A 13 0.06 48.13 29.02
N ARG A 14 -0.64 47.99 27.90
CA ARG A 14 -0.90 46.68 27.28
C ARG A 14 -0.24 46.65 25.90
N LYS A 15 0.89 45.93 25.81
CA LYS A 15 1.59 45.65 24.56
C LYS A 15 0.81 44.61 23.77
N ASP A 16 0.20 45.03 22.67
CA ASP A 16 -0.23 44.13 21.60
C ASP A 16 0.99 43.79 20.73
N LEU A 17 1.49 42.56 20.88
CA LEU A 17 2.44 41.93 19.95
C LEU A 17 1.64 40.99 19.03
N ARG A 18 1.14 41.53 17.92
CA ARG A 18 0.78 40.75 16.73
C ARG A 18 1.47 41.38 15.53
N SER A 19 2.66 40.90 15.22
CA SER A 19 3.27 41.07 13.90
C SER A 19 4.25 39.93 13.64
N ALA A 20 3.76 38.88 12.99
CA ALA A 20 4.61 37.98 12.20
C ALA A 20 4.09 38.06 10.76
N SER A 21 5.01 38.41 9.88
CA SER A 21 4.83 38.78 8.49
C SER A 21 4.35 37.62 7.64
N THR A 22 3.13 37.73 7.08
CA THR A 22 2.66 36.87 6.01
C THR A 22 3.35 37.29 4.71
N TRP A 23 4.25 36.45 4.21
CA TRP A 23 4.79 36.58 2.85
C TRP A 23 3.71 36.12 1.86
N SER A 24 3.19 37.05 1.05
CA SER A 24 2.32 36.75 -0.10
C SER A 24 3.17 36.69 -1.37
N PRO A 25 3.10 35.60 -2.17
CA PRO A 25 3.70 35.60 -3.49
C PRO A 25 2.84 36.43 -4.44
N SER A 26 3.45 37.46 -5.01
CA SER A 26 2.91 38.29 -6.09
C SER A 26 2.63 37.48 -7.35
N GLU A 27 1.48 37.75 -7.95
CA GLU A 27 1.06 37.28 -9.26
C GLU A 27 2.09 37.64 -10.35
N GLY A 28 2.63 36.60 -10.98
CA GLY A 28 3.43 36.67 -12.20
C GLY A 28 2.79 35.80 -13.25
N SER A 29 2.26 36.44 -14.28
CA SER A 29 1.58 35.88 -15.45
C SER A 29 2.29 34.67 -16.08
N SER A 30 1.59 33.54 -16.13
CA SER A 30 1.78 32.54 -17.19
C SER A 30 0.40 32.04 -17.62
N THR A 31 -0.10 32.58 -18.73
CA THR A 31 -1.17 31.97 -19.53
C THR A 31 -0.75 30.56 -19.91
N GLN A 32 -1.36 29.55 -19.30
CA GLN A 32 -1.37 28.18 -19.79
C GLN A 32 -2.79 27.83 -20.21
N ASP A 33 -2.98 27.73 -21.52
CA ASP A 33 -4.12 27.06 -22.12
C ASP A 33 -4.22 25.65 -21.54
N SER A 34 -5.39 25.33 -20.99
CA SER A 34 -5.72 23.97 -20.59
C SER A 34 -5.98 23.14 -21.87
N PRO A 35 -5.22 22.08 -22.18
CA PRO A 35 -5.66 21.12 -23.17
C PRO A 35 -6.81 20.33 -22.57
N LEU A 36 -8.00 20.44 -23.17
CA LEU A 36 -9.12 19.54 -22.95
C LEU A 36 -8.65 18.11 -23.26
N LEU A 37 -8.38 17.32 -22.20
CA LEU A 37 -8.17 15.88 -22.33
C LEU A 37 -9.50 15.22 -22.69
N HIS A 38 -9.73 15.02 -23.98
CA HIS A 38 -10.65 14.01 -24.47
C HIS A 38 -10.13 12.61 -24.08
N SER A 39 -10.69 12.05 -23.01
CA SER A 39 -10.62 10.62 -22.74
C SER A 39 -11.38 9.86 -23.84
N SER A 40 -10.67 9.41 -24.86
CA SER A 40 -11.19 8.40 -25.79
C SER A 40 -10.95 7.01 -25.20
N SER A 41 -12.00 6.48 -24.57
CA SER A 41 -12.06 5.09 -24.13
C SER A 41 -11.92 4.17 -25.36
N PRO A 42 -11.19 3.04 -25.28
CA PRO A 42 -11.18 2.05 -26.36
C PRO A 42 -12.60 1.47 -26.56
N PRO A 43 -13.01 1.16 -27.80
CA PRO A 43 -14.35 0.64 -28.05
C PRO A 43 -14.52 -0.73 -27.40
N ALA A 44 -15.39 -0.77 -26.40
CA ALA A 44 -15.94 -1.99 -25.84
C ALA A 44 -16.71 -2.73 -26.94
N TRP A 45 -16.37 -4.01 -27.15
CA TRP A 45 -17.19 -4.94 -27.91
C TRP A 45 -18.53 -5.11 -27.18
N GLN A 46 -19.54 -4.36 -27.62
CA GLN A 46 -20.92 -4.56 -27.20
C GLN A 46 -21.46 -5.84 -27.84
N SER A 47 -21.48 -6.92 -27.07
CA SER A 47 -22.33 -8.08 -27.35
C SER A 47 -23.78 -7.68 -27.07
N THR A 48 -24.57 -7.51 -28.13
CA THR A 48 -26.01 -7.28 -28.03
C THR A 48 -26.72 -8.56 -27.61
N THR A 49 -27.04 -8.70 -26.33
CA THR A 49 -28.08 -9.63 -25.85
C THR A 49 -29.36 -8.84 -25.62
N THR A 50 -30.24 -8.79 -26.62
CA THR A 50 -31.63 -8.38 -26.45
C THR A 50 -32.48 -9.61 -26.13
N SER A 51 -32.76 -9.80 -24.86
CA SER A 51 -33.89 -10.60 -24.37
C SER A 51 -35.18 -9.77 -24.53
N GLU A 52 -35.95 -10.03 -25.58
CA GLU A 52 -37.35 -9.60 -25.66
C GLU A 52 -38.27 -10.82 -25.68
N THR A 53 -38.85 -11.12 -24.53
CA THR A 53 -40.11 -11.87 -24.42
C THR A 53 -41.23 -11.05 -25.08
N ARG A 54 -41.58 -11.39 -26.33
CA ARG A 54 -42.81 -10.88 -26.95
C ARG A 54 -44.01 -11.72 -26.52
N LEU A 55 -44.94 -11.05 -25.86
CA LEU A 55 -46.28 -11.52 -25.54
C LEU A 55 -47.05 -11.87 -26.83
N LEU A 56 -47.73 -13.02 -26.82
CA LEU A 56 -48.64 -13.47 -27.88
C LEU A 56 -49.87 -12.55 -27.95
N ASN A 57 -50.09 -11.93 -29.11
CA ASN A 57 -51.36 -11.29 -29.46
C ASN A 57 -52.31 -12.36 -30.08
N PRO A 58 -53.56 -12.57 -29.62
CA PRO A 58 -54.34 -13.77 -29.98
C PRO A 58 -55.15 -13.68 -31.28
N HIS A 59 -55.05 -12.60 -32.07
CA HIS A 59 -55.90 -12.39 -33.25
C HIS A 59 -55.13 -11.96 -34.50
N GLN A 60 -54.24 -12.83 -35.01
CA GLN A 60 -53.69 -12.70 -36.35
C GLN A 60 -53.83 -14.04 -37.09
N GLU A 61 -54.66 -14.09 -38.13
CA GLU A 61 -54.76 -15.24 -39.05
C GLU A 61 -53.45 -15.46 -39.84
N PRO A 62 -53.09 -16.70 -40.20
CA PRO A 62 -51.81 -17.01 -40.78
C PRO A 62 -51.89 -16.92 -42.30
N ASN A 63 -51.36 -15.85 -42.88
CA ASN A 63 -51.02 -15.86 -44.31
C ASN A 63 -49.72 -15.08 -44.53
N GLN A 64 -48.60 -15.74 -44.25
CA GLN A 64 -47.34 -15.51 -44.95
C GLN A 64 -46.36 -16.65 -44.62
N THR A 65 -46.00 -17.41 -45.65
CA THR A 65 -44.91 -18.37 -45.63
C THR A 65 -43.62 -17.67 -45.25
N VAL A 66 -43.09 -17.93 -44.05
CA VAL A 66 -41.72 -17.57 -43.69
C VAL A 66 -40.80 -18.44 -44.52
N THR A 67 -40.11 -17.85 -45.50
CA THR A 67 -39.02 -18.50 -46.22
C THR A 67 -37.89 -18.77 -45.24
N ALA A 68 -37.61 -20.05 -45.00
CA ALA A 68 -36.45 -20.48 -44.25
C ALA A 68 -35.18 -19.92 -44.91
N ILE A 69 -34.35 -19.20 -44.15
CA ILE A 69 -32.98 -18.89 -44.55
C ILE A 69 -32.23 -20.21 -44.51
N ASP A 70 -32.13 -20.86 -45.66
CA ASP A 70 -31.35 -22.07 -45.84
C ASP A 70 -29.87 -21.66 -45.74
N SER A 71 -29.26 -21.86 -44.56
CA SER A 71 -27.83 -21.65 -44.39
C SER A 71 -27.10 -22.75 -45.17
N GLN A 72 -26.75 -22.43 -46.41
CA GLN A 72 -26.02 -23.31 -47.31
C GLN A 72 -24.58 -23.46 -46.80
N CYS A 73 -24.40 -24.33 -45.79
CA CYS A 73 -23.09 -24.73 -45.31
C CYS A 73 -22.35 -25.39 -46.49
N SER A 74 -21.21 -24.82 -46.90
CA SER A 74 -20.46 -25.23 -48.09
C SER A 74 -20.30 -26.75 -48.15
N SER A 75 -20.54 -27.34 -49.33
CA SER A 75 -20.56 -28.79 -49.56
C SER A 75 -19.30 -29.52 -49.08
N THR A 76 -18.17 -28.81 -48.98
CA THR A 76 -16.91 -29.35 -48.47
C THR A 76 -16.97 -29.66 -46.97
N TRP A 77 -17.59 -28.81 -46.16
CA TRP A 77 -17.73 -29.02 -44.71
C TRP A 77 -18.71 -30.14 -44.38
N SER A 78 -19.83 -30.24 -45.10
CA SER A 78 -20.79 -31.33 -44.91
C SER A 78 -20.22 -32.70 -45.29
N ASN A 79 -19.34 -32.75 -46.29
CA ASN A 79 -18.61 -33.97 -46.67
C ASN A 79 -17.55 -34.37 -45.63
N ILE A 80 -16.88 -33.40 -45.01
CA ILE A 80 -15.92 -33.64 -43.91
C ILE A 80 -16.66 -34.12 -42.66
N LEU A 81 -17.79 -33.50 -42.30
CA LEU A 81 -18.62 -33.91 -41.16
C LEU A 81 -19.22 -35.32 -41.29
N LYS A 82 -19.48 -35.77 -42.53
CA LYS A 82 -19.97 -37.13 -42.81
C LYS A 82 -18.85 -38.15 -42.98
N SER A 83 -17.58 -37.73 -42.93
CA SER A 83 -16.44 -38.60 -43.18
C SER A 83 -16.17 -39.51 -41.98
N ARG A 84 -16.01 -40.82 -42.24
CA ARG A 84 -15.58 -41.81 -41.24
C ARG A 84 -14.21 -41.47 -40.62
N TRP A 85 -13.44 -40.62 -41.30
CA TRP A 85 -12.14 -40.14 -40.87
C TRP A 85 -12.20 -39.02 -39.82
N LEU A 86 -13.34 -38.34 -39.67
CA LEU A 86 -13.47 -37.22 -38.72
C LEU A 86 -13.26 -37.68 -37.27
N MET A 87 -13.89 -38.79 -36.87
CA MET A 87 -13.72 -39.35 -35.52
C MET A 87 -12.24 -39.66 -35.21
N VAL A 88 -11.55 -40.26 -36.17
CA VAL A 88 -10.13 -40.64 -36.05
C VAL A 88 -9.25 -39.39 -35.99
N ALA A 89 -9.49 -38.42 -36.87
CA ALA A 89 -8.75 -37.16 -36.88
C ALA A 89 -8.92 -36.41 -35.55
N CYS A 90 -10.15 -36.25 -35.06
CA CYS A 90 -10.42 -35.62 -33.77
C CYS A 90 -9.73 -36.38 -32.62
N LEU A 91 -9.73 -37.71 -32.60
CA LEU A 91 -9.02 -38.48 -31.59
C LEU A 91 -7.51 -38.16 -31.59
N PHE A 92 -6.87 -38.16 -32.76
CA PHE A 92 -5.44 -37.84 -32.89
C PHE A 92 -5.13 -36.40 -32.49
N PHE A 93 -5.90 -35.42 -32.95
CA PHE A 93 -5.72 -34.03 -32.55
C PHE A 93 -5.95 -33.81 -31.04
N GLY A 94 -6.92 -34.52 -30.46
CA GLY A 94 -7.18 -34.49 -29.02
C GLY A 94 -5.99 -35.01 -28.20
N ILE A 95 -5.41 -36.14 -28.62
CA ILE A 95 -4.20 -36.70 -28.00
C ILE A 95 -3.00 -35.76 -28.16
N ALA A 96 -2.78 -35.22 -29.37
CA ALA A 96 -1.69 -34.29 -29.64
C ALA A 96 -1.78 -33.03 -28.77
N ALA A 97 -2.98 -32.46 -28.60
CA ALA A 97 -3.21 -31.31 -27.73
C ALA A 97 -3.00 -31.64 -26.24
N ALA A 98 -3.38 -32.83 -25.78
CA ALA A 98 -3.14 -33.29 -24.41
C ALA A 98 -1.64 -33.47 -24.11
N VAL A 99 -0.89 -34.09 -25.02
CA VAL A 99 0.57 -34.19 -24.93
C VAL A 99 1.23 -32.81 -24.99
N GLY A 100 0.72 -31.91 -25.84
CA GLY A 100 1.14 -30.51 -25.88
C GLY A 100 0.95 -29.79 -24.55
N HIS A 101 -0.18 -30.02 -23.88
CA HIS A 101 -0.44 -29.46 -22.55
C HIS A 101 0.54 -30.00 -21.50
N ASP A 102 0.75 -31.32 -21.47
CA ASP A 102 1.67 -31.95 -20.51
C ASP A 102 3.13 -31.50 -20.71
N THR A 103 3.58 -31.47 -21.98
CA THR A 103 4.92 -30.98 -22.32
C THR A 103 5.10 -29.49 -22.00
N LEU A 104 4.06 -28.68 -22.15
CA LEU A 104 4.06 -27.28 -21.73
C LEU A 104 4.22 -27.15 -20.21
N ASN A 105 3.46 -27.91 -19.43
CA ASN A 105 3.56 -27.91 -17.98
C ASN A 105 4.94 -28.37 -17.51
N ASN A 106 5.46 -29.46 -18.09
CA ASN A 106 6.81 -29.96 -17.81
C ASN A 106 7.89 -28.95 -18.22
N HIS A 107 7.68 -28.20 -19.30
CA HIS A 107 8.59 -27.12 -19.70
C HIS A 107 8.60 -25.96 -18.71
N LEU A 108 7.47 -25.65 -18.08
CA LEU A 108 7.32 -24.56 -17.11
C LEU A 108 7.69 -24.97 -15.68
N PHE A 109 7.74 -26.28 -15.40
CA PHE A 109 8.09 -26.79 -14.09
C PHE A 109 9.47 -26.32 -13.64
N GLY A 110 9.55 -25.75 -12.43
CA GLY A 110 10.78 -25.24 -11.85
C GLY A 110 11.35 -23.99 -12.52
N LYS A 111 10.64 -23.39 -13.49
CA LYS A 111 11.04 -22.13 -14.11
C LYS A 111 10.36 -20.94 -13.45
N GLU A 112 11.06 -19.83 -13.54
CA GLU A 112 10.58 -18.52 -13.14
C GLU A 112 9.29 -18.17 -13.93
N ALA A 113 8.21 -17.84 -13.20
CA ALA A 113 6.87 -17.54 -13.72
C ALA A 113 6.75 -16.21 -14.50
N LYS A 114 7.50 -16.07 -15.61
CA LYS A 114 7.42 -14.90 -16.50
C LYS A 114 6.15 -14.93 -17.35
N ASN A 115 5.44 -13.81 -17.46
CA ASN A 115 4.21 -13.70 -18.27
C ASN A 115 3.18 -14.80 -17.94
N GLN A 116 2.95 -15.04 -16.64
CA GLN A 116 2.10 -16.14 -16.13
C GLN A 116 0.74 -16.22 -16.84
N ILE A 117 0.07 -15.09 -17.06
CA ILE A 117 -1.24 -15.02 -17.72
C ILE A 117 -1.21 -15.64 -19.12
N TRP A 118 -0.13 -15.42 -19.88
CA TRP A 118 -0.01 -15.93 -21.23
C TRP A 118 0.17 -17.46 -21.23
N TRP A 119 1.05 -17.98 -20.39
CA TRP A 119 1.31 -19.42 -20.28
C TRP A 119 0.09 -20.19 -19.77
N LEU A 120 -0.62 -19.65 -18.77
CA LEU A 120 -1.86 -20.25 -18.27
C LEU A 120 -2.95 -20.26 -19.35
N ARG A 121 -3.10 -19.19 -20.12
CA ARG A 121 -4.06 -19.13 -21.23
C ARG A 121 -3.70 -20.10 -22.35
N LEU A 122 -2.42 -20.27 -22.67
CA LEU A 122 -1.97 -21.25 -23.66
C LEU A 122 -2.27 -22.68 -23.21
N GLY A 123 -1.97 -23.02 -21.95
CA GLY A 123 -2.34 -24.30 -21.34
C GLY A 123 -3.85 -24.53 -21.39
N GLN A 124 -4.65 -23.57 -20.91
CA GLN A 124 -6.10 -23.67 -20.94
C GLN A 124 -6.65 -23.84 -22.37
N SER A 125 -6.05 -23.17 -23.35
CA SER A 125 -6.41 -23.30 -24.77
C SER A 125 -6.15 -24.71 -25.30
N LEU A 126 -4.99 -25.31 -24.98
CA LEU A 126 -4.66 -26.69 -25.35
C LEU A 126 -5.61 -27.71 -24.69
N ALA A 127 -5.97 -27.48 -23.42
CA ALA A 127 -6.94 -28.32 -22.71
C ALA A 127 -8.34 -28.25 -23.35
N PHE A 128 -8.81 -27.07 -23.73
CA PHE A 128 -10.08 -26.90 -24.43
C PHE A 128 -10.09 -27.56 -25.81
N VAL A 129 -9.02 -27.39 -26.59
CA VAL A 129 -8.88 -28.04 -27.91
C VAL A 129 -8.91 -29.56 -27.76
N SER A 130 -8.21 -30.11 -26.76
CA SER A 130 -8.22 -31.54 -26.48
C SER A 130 -9.63 -32.04 -26.12
N LYS A 131 -10.31 -31.36 -25.18
CA LYS A 131 -11.70 -31.68 -24.78
C LYS A 131 -12.67 -31.64 -25.95
N ALA A 132 -12.64 -30.56 -26.75
CA ALA A 132 -13.58 -30.38 -27.86
C ALA A 132 -13.44 -31.52 -28.88
N ASN A 133 -12.20 -31.88 -29.22
CA ASN A 133 -11.91 -32.98 -30.12
C ASN A 133 -12.35 -34.33 -29.56
N PHE A 134 -12.10 -34.61 -28.27
CA PHE A 134 -12.58 -35.84 -27.64
C PHE A 134 -14.10 -35.90 -27.54
N ALA A 135 -14.77 -34.78 -27.24
CA ALA A 135 -16.23 -34.73 -27.20
C ALA A 135 -16.85 -35.07 -28.56
N ILE A 136 -16.30 -34.52 -29.66
CA ILE A 136 -16.74 -34.84 -31.03
C ILE A 136 -16.48 -36.31 -31.35
N ALA A 137 -15.28 -36.82 -31.07
CA ALA A 137 -14.94 -38.22 -31.32
C ALA A 137 -15.84 -39.19 -30.53
N VAL A 138 -16.08 -38.91 -29.25
CA VAL A 138 -16.95 -39.72 -28.37
C VAL A 138 -18.40 -39.65 -28.82
N SER A 139 -18.90 -38.49 -29.25
CA SER A 139 -20.28 -38.33 -29.73
C SER A 139 -20.53 -39.16 -30.99
N LEU A 140 -19.58 -39.14 -31.94
CA LEU A 140 -19.65 -39.94 -33.16
C LEU A 140 -19.56 -41.45 -32.85
N ALA A 141 -18.63 -41.85 -31.99
CA ALA A 141 -18.48 -43.24 -31.57
C ALA A 141 -19.73 -43.75 -30.84
N TYR A 142 -20.29 -42.93 -29.95
CA TYR A 142 -21.50 -43.24 -29.19
C TYR A 142 -22.67 -43.53 -30.13
N GLN A 143 -22.94 -42.66 -31.10
CA GLN A 143 -24.02 -42.86 -32.06
C GLN A 143 -23.81 -44.14 -32.90
N GLN A 144 -22.60 -44.36 -33.43
CA GLN A 144 -22.30 -45.53 -34.26
C GLN A 144 -22.49 -46.84 -33.50
N ILE A 145 -22.00 -46.90 -32.26
CA ILE A 145 -22.03 -48.12 -31.45
C ILE A 145 -23.42 -48.33 -30.85
N ALA A 146 -24.15 -47.28 -30.48
CA ALA A 146 -25.54 -47.39 -30.04
C ALA A 146 -26.43 -48.04 -31.11
N TRP A 147 -26.38 -47.56 -32.36
CA TRP A 147 -27.13 -48.15 -33.47
C TRP A 147 -26.72 -49.59 -33.77
N THR A 148 -25.41 -49.87 -33.75
CA THR A 148 -24.89 -51.23 -33.97
C THR A 148 -25.35 -52.17 -32.86
N SER A 149 -25.35 -51.71 -31.61
CA SER A 149 -25.81 -52.50 -30.47
C SER A 149 -27.29 -52.85 -30.58
N VAL A 150 -28.15 -51.88 -30.91
CA VAL A 150 -29.59 -52.11 -31.10
C VAL A 150 -29.87 -53.07 -32.27
N ALA A 151 -29.07 -53.00 -33.34
CA ALA A 151 -29.22 -53.89 -34.49
C ALA A 151 -28.84 -55.36 -34.18
N HIS A 152 -27.89 -55.59 -33.28
CA HIS A 152 -27.36 -56.94 -32.99
C HIS A 152 -27.89 -57.59 -31.71
N ARG A 153 -28.53 -56.85 -30.81
CA ARG A 153 -29.01 -57.35 -29.52
C ARG A 153 -30.47 -56.95 -29.30
N SER A 154 -31.24 -57.82 -28.66
CA SER A 154 -32.61 -57.49 -28.26
C SER A 154 -32.61 -56.64 -26.99
N PHE A 155 -33.17 -55.43 -27.09
CA PHE A 155 -33.36 -54.51 -25.96
C PHE A 155 -34.85 -54.38 -25.64
N SER A 156 -35.20 -54.16 -24.37
CA SER A 156 -36.51 -53.64 -24.03
C SER A 156 -36.68 -52.21 -24.58
N VAL A 157 -37.92 -51.79 -24.87
CA VAL A 157 -38.19 -50.43 -25.39
C VAL A 157 -37.64 -49.36 -24.44
N HIS A 158 -37.80 -49.60 -23.13
CA HIS A 158 -37.24 -48.71 -22.10
C HIS A 158 -35.70 -48.68 -22.12
N ALA A 159 -35.03 -49.82 -22.32
CA ALA A 159 -33.57 -49.83 -22.41
C ALA A 159 -33.04 -49.16 -23.67
N VAL A 160 -33.77 -49.16 -24.79
CA VAL A 160 -33.39 -48.39 -26.00
C VAL A 160 -33.53 -46.89 -25.74
N ASP A 161 -34.63 -46.48 -25.11
CA ASP A 161 -34.87 -45.08 -24.74
C ASP A 161 -33.78 -44.57 -23.77
N SER A 162 -33.48 -45.34 -22.72
CA SER A 162 -32.37 -45.06 -21.81
C SER A 162 -31.02 -45.03 -22.53
N LEU A 163 -30.77 -45.94 -23.48
CA LEU A 163 -29.49 -46.03 -24.19
C LEU A 163 -29.19 -44.78 -25.01
N PHE A 164 -30.19 -44.16 -25.65
CA PHE A 164 -30.00 -42.90 -26.38
C PHE A 164 -30.16 -41.66 -25.49
N GLY A 165 -30.99 -41.76 -24.46
CA GLY A 165 -31.20 -40.73 -23.45
C GLY A 165 -29.99 -40.48 -22.55
N ALA A 166 -29.13 -41.49 -22.33
CA ALA A 166 -27.96 -41.41 -21.44
C ALA A 166 -26.96 -40.28 -21.76
N ALA A 167 -26.90 -39.82 -23.02
CA ALA A 167 -26.08 -38.67 -23.42
C ALA A 167 -26.63 -37.31 -22.96
N HIS A 168 -27.93 -37.22 -22.71
CA HIS A 168 -28.63 -35.97 -22.41
C HIS A 168 -29.26 -35.97 -21.00
N ASN A 169 -29.55 -37.15 -20.46
CA ASN A 169 -30.10 -37.35 -19.13
C ASN A 169 -29.24 -38.32 -18.32
N ALA A 170 -28.58 -37.80 -17.28
CA ALA A 170 -27.70 -38.58 -16.41
C ALA A 170 -28.43 -39.68 -15.63
N ILE A 171 -29.75 -39.57 -15.42
CA ILE A 171 -30.54 -40.60 -14.71
C ILE A 171 -30.64 -41.88 -15.56
N GLU A 172 -30.68 -41.75 -16.88
CA GLU A 172 -30.73 -42.89 -17.81
C GLU A 172 -29.44 -43.73 -17.78
N LEU A 173 -28.33 -43.19 -17.24
CA LEU A 173 -27.13 -43.97 -16.95
C LEU A 173 -27.33 -45.05 -15.89
N LEU A 174 -28.39 -45.01 -15.09
CA LEU A 174 -28.65 -46.01 -14.05
C LEU A 174 -29.34 -47.28 -14.58
N ASN A 175 -29.66 -47.35 -15.88
CA ASN A 175 -30.33 -48.51 -16.45
C ASN A 175 -29.40 -49.74 -16.50
N ALA A 176 -29.64 -50.70 -15.61
CA ALA A 176 -28.83 -51.92 -15.50
C ALA A 176 -28.92 -52.84 -16.73
N GLU A 177 -30.02 -52.81 -17.49
CA GLU A 177 -30.15 -53.57 -18.74
C GLU A 177 -29.25 -52.98 -19.82
N ALA A 178 -29.20 -51.64 -19.95
CA ALA A 178 -28.33 -50.94 -20.88
C ALA A 178 -26.84 -51.17 -20.57
N TRP A 179 -26.44 -51.18 -19.29
CA TRP A 179 -25.07 -51.53 -18.88
C TRP A 179 -24.71 -52.98 -19.21
N LYS A 180 -25.58 -53.95 -18.89
CA LYS A 180 -25.31 -55.37 -19.17
C LYS A 180 -25.21 -55.66 -20.67
N LYS A 181 -26.07 -55.04 -21.47
CA LYS A 181 -26.17 -55.30 -22.90
C LYS A 181 -25.33 -54.35 -23.77
N SER A 182 -24.89 -53.20 -23.27
CA SER A 182 -24.12 -52.21 -24.05
C SER A 182 -23.16 -51.39 -23.17
N TRP A 183 -22.37 -52.05 -22.32
CA TRP A 183 -21.44 -51.41 -21.39
C TRP A 183 -20.53 -50.35 -22.04
N PHE A 184 -20.09 -50.58 -23.28
CA PHE A 184 -19.21 -49.66 -24.00
C PHE A 184 -19.90 -48.34 -24.36
N VAL A 185 -21.16 -48.36 -24.79
CA VAL A 185 -21.94 -47.15 -25.08
C VAL A 185 -22.19 -46.37 -23.80
N MET A 186 -22.47 -47.07 -22.70
CA MET A 186 -22.65 -46.47 -21.38
C MET A 186 -21.37 -45.80 -20.86
N LEU A 187 -20.19 -46.36 -21.11
CA LEU A 187 -18.91 -45.71 -20.78
C LEU A 187 -18.67 -44.43 -21.58
N LEU A 188 -19.03 -44.41 -22.87
CA LEU A 188 -18.94 -43.21 -23.70
C LEU A 188 -19.92 -42.13 -23.21
N ALA A 189 -21.14 -42.51 -22.83
CA ALA A 189 -22.09 -41.60 -22.18
C ALA A 189 -21.54 -41.04 -20.86
N LEU A 190 -20.98 -41.90 -20.00
CA LEU A 190 -20.37 -41.50 -18.74
C LEU A 190 -19.22 -40.50 -18.96
N TYR A 191 -18.38 -40.72 -19.98
CA TYR A 191 -17.32 -39.78 -20.33
C TYR A 191 -17.87 -38.39 -20.70
N MET A 192 -19.00 -38.31 -21.42
CA MET A 192 -19.62 -37.02 -21.75
C MET A 192 -19.99 -36.21 -20.49
N TRP A 193 -20.45 -36.89 -19.43
CA TRP A 193 -20.73 -36.28 -18.13
C TRP A 193 -19.49 -35.93 -17.31
N ILE A 194 -18.41 -36.71 -17.43
CA ILE A 194 -17.14 -36.46 -16.71
C ILE A 194 -16.27 -35.40 -17.44
N SER A 195 -16.45 -35.25 -18.75
CA SER A 195 -15.66 -34.34 -19.60
C SER A 195 -15.52 -32.90 -19.08
N PRO A 196 -16.55 -32.25 -18.49
CA PRO A 196 -16.40 -30.95 -17.87
C PRO A 196 -15.36 -30.91 -16.73
N PHE A 197 -15.29 -31.95 -15.90
CA PHE A 197 -14.34 -32.03 -14.78
C PHE A 197 -12.90 -32.10 -15.26
N VAL A 198 -12.64 -32.79 -16.38
CA VAL A 198 -11.29 -32.91 -16.95
C VAL A 198 -10.68 -31.53 -17.18
N VAL A 199 -11.44 -30.58 -17.76
CA VAL A 199 -10.92 -29.23 -18.03
C VAL A 199 -10.73 -28.42 -16.75
N ILE A 200 -11.65 -28.52 -15.78
CA ILE A 200 -11.56 -27.80 -14.50
C ILE A 200 -10.30 -28.23 -13.72
N PHE A 201 -10.03 -29.52 -13.64
CA PHE A 201 -8.85 -30.01 -12.93
C PHE A 201 -7.55 -29.70 -13.68
N THR A 202 -7.55 -29.73 -15.02
CA THR A 202 -6.34 -29.41 -15.79
C THR A 202 -5.86 -27.97 -15.58
N SER A 203 -6.75 -27.00 -15.41
CA SER A 203 -6.35 -25.59 -15.17
C SER A 203 -5.68 -25.36 -13.81
N ALA A 204 -5.79 -26.31 -12.87
CA ALA A 204 -5.15 -26.25 -11.56
C ALA A 204 -3.84 -27.06 -11.47
N THR A 205 -3.36 -27.64 -12.57
CA THR A 205 -2.16 -28.51 -12.57
C THR A 205 -0.84 -27.75 -12.45
N LEU A 206 -0.83 -26.45 -12.77
CA LEU A 206 0.33 -25.58 -12.61
C LEU A 206 0.00 -24.51 -11.56
N SER A 207 0.85 -24.40 -10.54
CA SER A 207 0.74 -23.38 -9.49
C SER A 207 2.04 -22.60 -9.38
N VAL A 208 1.94 -21.36 -8.90
CA VAL A 208 3.10 -20.52 -8.61
C VAL A 208 3.39 -20.62 -7.13
N ALA A 209 4.62 -20.98 -6.79
CA ALA A 209 5.13 -20.97 -5.43
C ALA A 209 6.05 -19.77 -5.24
N ARG A 210 6.06 -19.22 -4.02
CA ARG A 210 7.00 -18.17 -3.64
C ARG A 210 8.40 -18.76 -3.53
N HIS A 211 9.37 -18.06 -4.11
CA HIS A 211 10.79 -18.34 -3.88
C HIS A 211 11.30 -17.45 -2.73
N GLU A 212 12.08 -18.03 -1.82
CA GLU A 212 12.71 -17.30 -0.72
C GLU A 212 14.22 -17.24 -0.96
N ASP A 213 14.68 -16.09 -1.43
CA ASP A 213 16.11 -15.78 -1.44
C ASP A 213 16.53 -15.24 -0.07
N ARG A 214 17.62 -15.78 0.47
CA ARG A 214 18.17 -15.37 1.77
C ARG A 214 19.08 -14.14 1.69
N THR A 215 19.46 -13.71 0.49
CA THR A 215 20.40 -12.62 0.25
C THR A 215 19.91 -11.72 -0.89
N CYS A 216 19.49 -10.50 -0.57
CA CYS A 216 19.01 -9.52 -1.54
C CYS A 216 19.99 -8.35 -1.65
N HIS A 217 20.91 -8.40 -2.63
CA HIS A 217 21.98 -7.40 -2.76
C HIS A 217 21.49 -5.99 -3.12
N ASN A 218 20.37 -5.88 -3.83
CA ASN A 218 19.83 -4.60 -4.30
C ASN A 218 18.92 -3.90 -3.27
N VAL A 219 18.61 -4.57 -2.15
CA VAL A 219 17.76 -4.00 -1.11
C VAL A 219 18.60 -3.04 -0.27
N ARG A 220 18.25 -1.75 -0.33
CA ARG A 220 18.90 -0.71 0.45
C ARG A 220 18.27 -0.66 1.85
N THR A 221 19.11 -0.57 2.88
CA THR A 221 18.68 -0.33 4.26
C THR A 221 19.04 1.09 4.69
N LEU A 222 18.44 1.55 5.79
CA LEU A 222 18.72 2.87 6.37
C LEU A 222 19.86 2.77 7.38
N ASN A 223 20.74 3.77 7.38
CA ASN A 223 21.84 3.87 8.34
C ASN A 223 22.01 5.32 8.81
N PHE A 224 21.54 5.60 10.02
CA PHE A 224 21.61 6.93 10.64
C PHE A 224 22.98 7.25 11.25
N ASN A 225 23.92 6.31 11.28
CA ASN A 225 25.26 6.52 11.85
C ASN A 225 26.27 7.13 10.87
N HIS A 226 25.87 7.37 9.62
CA HIS A 226 26.80 7.89 8.62
C HIS A 226 27.27 9.30 8.99
N GLU A 227 26.36 10.16 9.48
CA GLU A 227 26.68 11.56 9.73
C GLU A 227 27.63 11.76 10.91
N ALA A 228 27.61 10.86 11.89
CA ALA A 228 28.49 10.90 13.06
C ALA A 228 29.97 10.59 12.74
N LYS A 229 30.28 10.03 11.56
CA LYS A 229 31.62 9.50 11.25
C LYS A 229 32.50 10.43 10.43
N LYS A 230 31.93 11.50 9.85
CA LYS A 230 32.62 12.34 8.87
C LYS A 230 32.28 13.80 9.08
N LYS A 231 33.30 14.66 9.16
CA LYS A 231 33.16 16.12 9.27
C LYS A 231 32.22 16.63 8.19
N TRP A 232 31.33 17.55 8.54
CA TRP A 232 30.29 17.99 7.60
C TRP A 232 30.87 18.68 6.36
N THR A 233 32.05 19.30 6.46
CA THR A 233 32.73 19.97 5.34
C THR A 233 33.19 19.01 4.25
N GLU A 234 33.37 17.73 4.57
CA GLU A 234 33.84 16.74 3.61
C GLU A 234 32.69 16.19 2.74
N GLY A 235 32.89 16.17 1.43
CA GLY A 235 31.93 15.60 0.49
C GLY A 235 31.68 14.11 0.75
N ARG A 236 30.42 13.69 0.79
CA ARG A 236 30.02 12.28 0.92
C ARG A 236 29.72 11.71 -0.47
N LYS A 237 30.15 10.49 -0.73
CA LYS A 237 29.84 9.74 -1.96
C LYS A 237 29.31 8.37 -1.56
N ALA A 238 28.42 7.82 -2.38
CA ALA A 238 28.01 6.42 -2.22
C ALA A 238 29.19 5.49 -2.53
N ASP A 239 29.35 4.40 -1.77
CA ASP A 239 30.40 3.41 -2.03
C ASP A 239 30.19 2.77 -3.42
N GLY A 240 31.22 2.83 -4.27
CA GLY A 240 31.21 2.20 -5.59
C GLY A 240 30.70 3.06 -6.75
N GLU A 241 30.21 4.28 -6.52
CA GLU A 241 29.75 5.18 -7.58
C GLU A 241 30.34 6.59 -7.47
N GLU A 242 31.04 7.05 -8.50
CA GLU A 242 31.67 8.38 -8.50
C GLU A 242 30.67 9.55 -8.62
N ILE A 243 29.43 9.27 -9.05
CA ILE A 243 28.43 10.26 -9.44
C ILE A 243 27.42 10.61 -8.34
N MET A 244 27.10 9.70 -7.41
CA MET A 244 26.12 9.97 -6.36
C MET A 244 26.77 10.70 -5.19
N GLN A 245 26.53 12.01 -5.11
CA GLN A 245 26.87 12.81 -3.93
C GLN A 245 25.81 12.58 -2.85
N GLY A 246 26.25 12.31 -1.62
CA GLY A 246 25.37 12.16 -0.48
C GLY A 246 24.81 13.51 -0.06
N ALA A 247 23.48 13.58 0.11
CA ALA A 247 22.83 14.72 0.76
C ALA A 247 22.99 14.61 2.29
N ARG A 248 23.14 15.76 2.95
CA ARG A 248 23.15 15.86 4.41
C ARG A 248 21.73 16.03 4.89
N ILE A 249 21.37 15.43 6.02
CA ILE A 249 20.02 15.53 6.59
C ILE A 249 19.87 16.84 7.41
N PRO A 250 20.85 17.21 8.25
CA PRO A 250 20.96 18.51 8.90
C PRO A 250 22.07 19.39 8.30
N TRP A 251 22.01 20.68 8.64
CA TRP A 251 23.08 21.65 8.45
C TRP A 251 23.85 21.87 9.74
N TYR A 252 25.17 21.89 9.61
CA TYR A 252 26.12 22.16 10.68
C TYR A 252 26.97 23.38 10.34
N ASN A 253 27.54 24.00 11.37
CA ASN A 253 28.63 24.97 11.25
C ASN A 253 29.75 24.63 12.22
N ASP A 254 30.89 25.29 12.03
CA ASP A 254 32.04 25.17 12.92
C ASP A 254 32.11 26.38 13.85
N THR A 255 32.46 26.12 15.11
CA THR A 255 32.81 27.17 16.08
C THR A 255 34.03 27.97 15.62
N LEU A 256 35.07 27.28 15.12
CA LEU A 256 36.27 27.87 14.52
C LEU A 256 36.61 27.14 13.20
N PRO A 257 36.61 27.82 12.04
CA PRO A 257 36.89 27.19 10.74
C PRO A 257 38.34 26.73 10.62
N ASP A 258 38.55 25.58 10.01
CA ASP A 258 39.88 25.03 9.67
C ASP A 258 40.84 24.84 10.87
N GLU A 259 40.34 24.97 12.09
CA GLU A 259 41.05 24.62 13.31
C GLU A 259 40.49 23.31 13.86
N ASP A 260 41.38 22.42 14.28
CA ASP A 260 41.02 21.20 14.99
C ASP A 260 41.62 21.28 16.41
N GLY A 261 40.81 20.97 17.41
CA GLY A 261 41.22 21.04 18.82
C GLY A 261 40.17 20.41 19.74
N PRO A 262 40.53 20.12 21.00
CA PRO A 262 39.60 19.52 21.96
C PRO A 262 38.40 20.43 22.28
N ASP A 263 38.58 21.75 22.12
CA ASP A 263 37.57 22.77 22.41
C ASP A 263 36.87 23.28 21.12
N VAL A 264 37.13 22.67 19.95
CA VAL A 264 36.50 23.02 18.67
C VAL A 264 35.52 21.93 18.27
N PHE A 265 34.28 22.31 18.00
CA PHE A 265 33.21 21.39 17.62
C PHE A 265 32.26 21.98 16.58
N ASP A 266 31.58 21.07 15.88
CA ASP A 266 30.53 21.35 14.91
C ASP A 266 29.19 21.49 15.66
N PHE A 267 28.40 22.52 15.35
CA PHE A 267 27.08 22.73 15.95
C PHE A 267 25.97 22.72 14.90
N TRP A 268 24.81 22.20 15.29
CA TRP A 268 23.63 22.14 14.44
C TRP A 268 23.04 23.54 14.22
N ILE A 269 22.55 23.82 13.01
CA ILE A 269 21.89 25.11 12.69
C ILE A 269 20.43 24.91 12.30
N SER A 270 20.17 23.98 11.38
CA SER A 270 18.86 23.83 10.77
C SER A 270 18.71 22.47 10.08
N PRO A 271 17.48 22.01 9.80
CA PRO A 271 17.28 20.92 8.85
C PRO A 271 17.76 21.30 7.44
N SER A 272 18.16 20.31 6.64
CA SER A 272 18.44 20.53 5.22
C SER A 272 17.16 20.68 4.40
N ALA A 273 17.25 21.39 3.27
CA ALA A 273 16.15 21.45 2.30
C ALA A 273 15.72 20.06 1.80
N TYR A 274 16.65 19.09 1.75
CA TYR A 274 16.34 17.71 1.38
C TYR A 274 15.46 17.03 2.43
N LEU A 275 15.76 17.20 3.73
CA LEU A 275 14.93 16.65 4.81
C LEU A 275 13.54 17.30 4.82
N GLU A 276 13.46 18.62 4.63
CA GLU A 276 12.19 19.34 4.55
C GLU A 276 11.33 18.84 3.39
N GLU A 277 11.90 18.68 2.19
CA GLU A 277 11.19 18.17 1.03
C GLU A 277 10.72 16.72 1.23
N ILE A 278 11.58 15.86 1.77
CA ILE A 278 11.25 14.46 2.04
C ILE A 278 10.14 14.36 3.08
N SER A 279 10.28 15.05 4.21
CA SER A 279 9.30 15.01 5.30
C SER A 279 7.94 15.57 4.86
N SER A 280 7.92 16.70 4.15
CA SER A 280 6.69 17.31 3.63
C SER A 280 5.94 16.35 2.69
N ARG A 281 6.65 15.72 1.74
CA ARG A 281 6.02 14.77 0.80
C ARG A 281 5.53 13.50 1.47
N VAL A 282 6.27 12.95 2.43
CA VAL A 282 5.86 11.73 3.14
C VAL A 282 4.66 12.00 4.04
N LEU A 283 4.65 13.12 4.77
CA LEU A 283 3.56 13.49 5.68
C LEU A 283 2.27 13.80 4.93
N THR A 284 2.35 14.49 3.78
CA THR A 284 1.18 14.82 2.96
C THR A 284 0.71 13.63 2.10
N GLY A 285 1.65 12.83 1.60
CA GLY A 285 1.35 11.67 0.75
C GLY A 285 0.95 10.42 1.51
N GLY A 286 1.24 10.33 2.82
CA GLY A 286 0.92 9.16 3.64
C GLY A 286 1.69 7.88 3.26
N GLN A 287 2.72 7.99 2.42
CA GLN A 287 3.49 6.88 1.89
C GLN A 287 4.97 7.23 1.77
N ALA A 288 5.83 6.22 1.77
CA ALA A 288 7.27 6.41 1.58
C ALA A 288 7.54 6.94 0.16
N LEU A 289 8.56 7.78 0.02
CA LEU A 289 9.01 8.21 -1.31
C LEU A 289 9.63 7.04 -2.04
N GLN A 290 9.07 6.76 -3.22
CA GLN A 290 9.55 5.72 -4.11
C GLN A 290 10.40 6.35 -5.21
N ARG A 291 11.58 5.78 -5.47
CA ARG A 291 12.38 6.10 -6.65
C ARG A 291 11.85 5.35 -7.86
N ASP A 292 11.91 6.00 -9.03
CA ASP A 292 11.64 5.33 -10.30
C ASP A 292 12.50 4.06 -10.44
N ASP A 293 11.91 3.02 -11.03
CA ASP A 293 12.54 1.72 -11.28
C ASP A 293 13.03 0.95 -10.02
N VAL A 294 12.76 1.42 -8.79
CA VAL A 294 13.23 0.72 -7.57
C VAL A 294 12.66 -0.69 -7.45
N ALA A 295 11.40 -0.90 -7.87
CA ALA A 295 10.78 -2.20 -7.87
C ALA A 295 11.43 -3.13 -8.92
N ASP A 296 11.77 -2.59 -10.10
CA ASP A 296 12.46 -3.34 -11.16
C ASP A 296 13.91 -3.69 -10.76
N GLU A 297 14.61 -2.80 -10.04
CA GLU A 297 15.96 -3.05 -9.51
C GLU A 297 15.95 -4.12 -8.41
N ILE A 298 14.97 -4.08 -7.50
CA ILE A 298 14.90 -4.99 -6.34
C ILE A 298 14.28 -6.33 -6.70
N CYS A 299 13.12 -6.33 -7.36
CA CYS A 299 12.35 -7.54 -7.65
C CYS A 299 12.64 -8.09 -9.05
N GLY A 300 13.14 -7.27 -9.98
CA GLY A 300 13.15 -7.58 -11.40
C GLY A 300 11.86 -7.14 -12.09
N LYS A 301 11.96 -6.88 -13.40
CA LYS A 301 10.85 -6.35 -14.19
C LYS A 301 9.64 -7.28 -14.19
N GLY A 302 8.50 -6.78 -13.72
CA GLY A 302 7.22 -7.50 -13.70
C GLY A 302 7.07 -8.51 -12.57
N TRP A 303 7.92 -8.42 -11.54
CA TRP A 303 7.88 -9.28 -10.36
C TRP A 303 7.36 -8.54 -9.13
N ASP A 304 6.46 -9.20 -8.42
CA ASP A 304 6.08 -8.80 -7.08
C ASP A 304 7.03 -9.48 -6.09
N CYS A 305 7.59 -8.71 -5.16
CA CYS A 305 8.47 -9.24 -4.14
C CYS A 305 8.27 -8.53 -2.80
N SER A 306 8.73 -9.16 -1.73
CA SER A 306 8.73 -8.54 -0.42
C SER A 306 10.04 -8.83 0.28
N THR A 307 10.60 -7.82 0.94
CA THR A 307 11.85 -7.92 1.68
C THR A 307 11.64 -7.40 3.10
N VAL A 308 12.47 -7.86 4.02
CA VAL A 308 12.48 -7.39 5.40
C VAL A 308 13.81 -6.69 5.64
N ILE A 309 13.74 -5.43 6.06
CA ILE A 309 14.93 -4.66 6.46
C ILE A 309 14.94 -4.43 7.96
N HIS A 310 16.13 -4.42 8.52
CA HIS A 310 16.40 -4.08 9.90
C HIS A 310 17.32 -2.87 9.94
N PHE A 311 16.96 -1.87 10.75
CA PHE A 311 17.80 -0.71 10.97
C PHE A 311 17.51 -0.08 12.34
N THR A 312 18.51 0.60 12.88
CA THR A 312 18.37 1.38 14.11
C THR A 312 18.23 2.85 13.75
N GLY A 313 17.24 3.53 14.33
CA GLY A 313 16.96 4.93 14.07
C GLY A 313 16.22 5.61 15.22
N PRO A 314 15.88 6.91 15.06
CA PRO A 314 15.09 7.64 16.05
C PRO A 314 13.64 7.13 16.11
N GLY A 315 13.01 7.20 17.28
CA GLY A 315 11.61 6.85 17.46
C GLY A 315 11.05 7.38 18.76
N TYR A 316 9.76 7.72 18.77
CA TYR A 316 9.08 8.19 19.97
C TYR A 316 8.31 7.05 20.62
N LYS A 317 8.51 6.86 21.93
CA LYS A 317 7.72 5.97 22.75
C LYS A 317 6.63 6.78 23.44
N CYS A 318 5.38 6.57 23.02
CA CYS A 318 4.24 7.32 23.51
C CYS A 318 3.40 6.50 24.50
N GLU A 319 2.89 7.15 25.55
CA GLU A 319 1.92 6.60 26.48
C GLU A 319 0.66 7.47 26.53
N GLN A 320 -0.50 6.83 26.49
CA GLN A 320 -1.77 7.50 26.70
C GLN A 320 -2.01 7.70 28.20
N LEU A 321 -2.04 8.95 28.63
CA LEU A 321 -2.11 9.32 30.05
C LEU A 321 -3.54 9.50 30.55
N ALA A 322 -4.45 9.92 29.67
CA ALA A 322 -5.86 10.04 29.99
C ALA A 322 -6.73 9.99 28.73
N ASN A 323 -7.98 9.58 28.90
CA ASN A 323 -8.96 9.40 27.82
C ASN A 323 -10.37 9.69 28.36
N GLY A 324 -11.03 10.67 27.75
CA GLY A 324 -12.35 11.16 28.14
C GLY A 324 -12.28 12.37 29.06
N THR A 325 -13.38 13.13 29.10
CA THR A 325 -13.52 14.42 29.80
C THR A 325 -13.25 14.33 31.30
N ASN A 326 -13.81 13.31 31.96
CA ASN A 326 -13.70 13.13 33.40
C ASN A 326 -12.44 12.35 33.84
N SER A 327 -11.49 12.15 32.94
CA SER A 327 -10.28 11.38 33.22
C SER A 327 -9.21 12.24 33.88
N THR A 328 -8.63 11.75 34.97
CA THR A 328 -7.47 12.38 35.61
C THR A 328 -6.21 12.02 34.83
N VAL A 329 -5.41 13.03 34.45
CA VAL A 329 -4.15 12.82 33.73
C VAL A 329 -3.15 12.12 34.62
N LYS A 330 -2.67 10.95 34.18
CA LYS A 330 -1.59 10.23 34.87
C LYS A 330 -0.26 10.95 34.69
N GLN A 331 0.60 10.85 35.69
CA GLN A 331 1.99 11.27 35.56
C GLN A 331 2.73 10.40 34.55
N PHE A 332 3.62 11.02 33.79
CA PHE A 332 4.52 10.34 32.86
C PHE A 332 5.94 10.45 33.38
N ASN A 333 6.56 9.32 33.71
CA ASN A 333 7.90 9.27 34.34
C ASN A 333 8.04 10.19 35.58
N GLY A 334 6.98 10.32 36.38
CA GLY A 334 6.96 11.17 37.58
C GLY A 334 6.74 12.67 37.32
N ARG A 335 6.53 13.08 36.07
CA ARG A 335 6.16 14.46 35.71
C ARG A 335 4.66 14.59 35.44
N ASP A 336 4.10 15.68 35.93
CA ASP A 336 2.72 16.08 35.63
C ASP A 336 2.63 16.68 34.22
N ALA A 337 1.52 16.43 33.53
CA ALA A 337 1.29 17.07 32.24
C ALA A 337 1.10 18.59 32.40
N PRO A 338 1.59 19.42 31.47
CA PRO A 338 1.47 20.88 31.55
C PRO A 338 0.03 21.39 31.32
N PHE A 339 -0.92 20.49 31.02
CA PHE A 339 -2.32 20.81 30.85
C PHE A 339 -3.21 19.60 31.18
N ASN A 340 -4.47 19.91 31.51
CA ASN A 340 -5.51 18.93 31.87
C ASN A 340 -6.60 18.82 30.79
N MET A 341 -7.51 17.87 30.99
CA MET A 341 -8.66 17.64 30.10
C MET A 341 -9.55 18.87 29.92
N SER A 342 -9.64 19.74 30.94
CA SER A 342 -10.42 20.98 30.89
C SER A 342 -9.95 21.98 29.83
N ARG A 343 -8.75 21.80 29.26
CA ARG A 343 -8.25 22.63 28.15
C ARG A 343 -8.78 22.16 26.79
N MET A 344 -9.28 20.93 26.72
CA MET A 344 -9.74 20.28 25.49
C MET A 344 -11.27 20.34 25.39
N ILE A 345 -11.82 20.44 24.18
CA ILE A 345 -13.26 20.29 23.99
C ILE A 345 -13.71 18.88 24.46
N PRO A 346 -14.93 18.74 25.03
CA PRO A 346 -16.02 19.71 25.08
C PRO A 346 -15.96 20.79 26.18
N GLU A 347 -15.15 20.61 27.23
CA GLU A 347 -15.09 21.56 28.36
C GLU A 347 -14.26 22.82 28.05
N GLY A 348 -13.13 22.62 27.37
CA GLY A 348 -12.22 23.67 26.93
C GLY A 348 -12.51 24.16 25.52
N TRP A 349 -11.51 24.77 24.89
CA TRP A 349 -11.63 25.38 23.56
C TRP A 349 -10.71 24.77 22.50
N ASN A 350 -9.83 23.85 22.90
CA ASN A 350 -8.85 23.27 21.99
C ASN A 350 -9.30 21.89 21.49
N THR A 351 -9.21 21.68 20.18
CA THR A 351 -9.28 20.35 19.55
C THR A 351 -7.91 19.66 19.51
N TYR A 352 -6.85 20.47 19.51
CA TYR A 352 -5.46 20.06 19.54
C TYR A 352 -4.68 21.02 20.44
N ASN A 353 -3.79 20.47 21.27
CA ASN A 353 -2.87 21.23 22.10
C ASN A 353 -1.56 20.44 22.19
N CYS A 354 -0.42 21.12 22.00
CA CYS A 354 0.89 20.49 22.05
C CYS A 354 1.84 21.37 22.86
N VAL A 355 2.59 20.75 23.77
CA VAL A 355 3.73 21.35 24.44
C VAL A 355 4.90 20.42 24.15
N ALA A 356 5.88 20.91 23.38
CA ALA A 356 6.97 20.09 22.84
C ALA A 356 8.36 20.74 23.06
N ASP A 357 8.39 21.87 23.76
CA ASP A 357 9.51 22.77 23.97
C ASP A 357 9.89 22.88 25.45
N GLU A 358 9.32 22.03 26.32
CA GLU A 358 9.60 22.05 27.75
C GLU A 358 11.03 21.55 28.04
N GLY A 359 11.87 22.44 28.56
CA GLY A 359 13.31 22.18 28.71
C GLY A 359 14.03 22.13 27.37
N ASP A 360 13.49 22.76 26.31
CA ASP A 360 14.22 22.91 25.06
C ASP A 360 15.44 23.83 25.24
N TYR A 361 16.40 23.73 24.33
CA TYR A 361 17.59 24.56 24.38
C TYR A 361 17.26 26.01 24.02
N SER A 362 17.98 26.95 24.63
CA SER A 362 17.88 28.34 24.20
C SER A 362 18.37 28.48 22.75
N GLU A 363 17.56 29.08 21.87
CA GLU A 363 17.95 29.38 20.48
C GLU A 363 19.30 30.12 20.40
N ARG A 364 19.59 30.94 21.41
CA ARG A 364 20.88 31.63 21.55
C ARG A 364 21.54 31.18 22.84
N GLN A 365 22.62 30.41 22.71
CA GLN A 365 23.43 29.93 23.84
C GLN A 365 24.66 30.81 24.12
N ILE A 366 25.11 31.62 23.15
CA ILE A 366 26.23 32.56 23.30
C ILE A 366 26.07 33.75 22.35
N GLU A 367 26.78 34.85 22.63
CA GLU A 367 26.92 35.96 21.69
C GLU A 367 27.73 35.52 20.45
N HIS A 368 27.19 35.80 19.27
CA HIS A 368 27.72 35.30 18.01
C HIS A 368 27.74 36.37 16.91
N GLU A 369 28.56 36.15 15.89
CA GLU A 369 28.58 36.94 14.68
C GLU A 369 27.25 36.89 13.95
N ARG A 370 26.89 37.99 13.26
CA ARG A 370 25.59 38.14 12.59
C ARG A 370 25.39 37.19 11.39
N TYR A 371 26.46 36.86 10.66
CA TYR A 371 26.34 36.21 9.36
C TYR A 371 26.51 34.69 9.41
N PHE A 372 27.44 34.21 10.24
CA PHE A 372 27.77 32.79 10.32
C PHE A 372 27.39 32.17 11.66
N ASN A 373 26.74 32.91 12.56
CA ASN A 373 26.38 32.43 13.90
C ASN A 373 27.55 31.85 14.69
N ARG A 374 28.77 32.32 14.43
CA ARG A 374 29.98 31.87 15.13
C ARG A 374 30.14 32.60 16.44
N PRO A 375 30.57 31.94 17.53
CA PRO A 375 30.82 32.59 18.80
C PRO A 375 31.76 33.80 18.66
N LEU A 376 31.43 34.93 19.30
CA LEU A 376 32.32 36.11 19.36
C LEU A 376 33.45 35.91 20.38
N GLN A 377 33.22 35.05 21.37
CA GLN A 377 34.22 34.68 22.36
C GLN A 377 35.31 33.81 21.73
N THR A 378 36.55 34.02 22.14
CA THR A 378 37.68 33.13 21.82
C THR A 378 37.84 32.07 22.91
N LEU A 379 38.48 30.94 22.57
CA LEU A 379 38.64 29.79 23.45
C LEU A 379 39.08 30.15 24.89
N ARG A 380 38.60 29.46 25.93
CA ARG A 380 37.74 28.25 25.92
C ARG A 380 36.24 28.57 25.96
N PHE A 381 35.44 27.72 25.33
CA PHE A 381 33.97 27.81 25.39
C PHE A 381 33.41 27.25 26.71
N PRO A 382 32.21 27.68 27.14
CA PRO A 382 31.48 27.02 28.21
C PRO A 382 31.27 25.53 27.93
N GLU A 383 31.34 24.70 28.96
CA GLU A 383 31.29 23.24 28.84
C GLU A 383 29.98 22.74 28.21
N ASN A 384 28.86 23.39 28.53
CA ASN A 384 27.55 23.04 28.01
C ASN A 384 27.17 23.79 26.71
N LEU A 385 28.11 24.46 26.05
CA LEU A 385 27.81 25.13 24.77
C LEU A 385 27.57 24.06 23.69
N GLY A 386 26.40 24.13 23.04
CA GLY A 386 25.97 23.17 22.02
C GLY A 386 25.52 21.81 22.57
N ALA A 387 25.50 21.63 23.90
CA ALA A 387 25.09 20.38 24.53
C ALA A 387 23.56 20.31 24.67
N PHE A 388 22.96 19.20 24.23
CA PHE A 388 21.57 18.91 24.51
C PHE A 388 21.42 18.41 25.95
N ARG A 389 20.86 19.26 26.83
CA ARG A 389 20.72 18.97 28.26
C ARG A 389 19.54 18.07 28.56
N THR A 390 18.44 18.25 27.85
CA THR A 390 17.21 17.46 27.98
C THR A 390 16.62 17.19 26.62
N GLU A 391 16.01 16.02 26.48
CA GLU A 391 15.03 15.81 25.42
C GLU A 391 13.66 16.27 25.93
N PRO A 392 13.00 17.22 25.24
CA PRO A 392 11.67 17.65 25.66
C PRO A 392 10.67 16.49 25.54
N ILE A 393 9.79 16.37 26.54
CA ILE A 393 8.64 15.47 26.45
C ILE A 393 7.64 16.14 25.51
N ILE A 394 7.18 15.40 24.49
CA ILE A 394 6.11 15.88 23.63
C ILE A 394 4.78 15.54 24.29
N TRP A 395 4.15 16.53 24.90
CA TRP A 395 2.81 16.43 25.48
C TRP A 395 1.77 16.76 24.42
N LEU A 396 0.95 15.78 24.08
CA LEU A 396 -0.05 15.86 23.01
C LEU A 396 -1.45 15.70 23.58
N GLY A 397 -2.26 16.74 23.45
CA GLY A 397 -3.70 16.72 23.65
C GLY A 397 -4.40 16.77 22.31
N TYR A 398 -5.25 15.80 22.02
CA TYR A 398 -6.08 15.82 20.82
C TYR A 398 -7.47 15.24 21.09
N VAL A 399 -8.43 15.63 20.28
CA VAL A 399 -9.82 15.20 20.43
C VAL A 399 -10.20 14.29 19.28
N THR A 400 -10.82 13.15 19.62
CA THR A 400 -11.36 12.19 18.66
C THR A 400 -12.88 12.17 18.72
N VAL A 401 -13.49 11.70 17.64
CA VAL A 401 -14.92 11.41 17.54
C VAL A 401 -15.09 9.94 17.19
N ASP A 402 -16.23 9.34 17.57
CA ASP A 402 -16.48 7.92 17.31
C ASP A 402 -16.66 7.61 15.81
N ASP A 403 -17.34 8.49 15.07
CA ASP A 403 -17.59 8.34 13.63
C ASP A 403 -17.44 9.68 12.91
N ILE A 404 -16.31 9.86 12.22
CA ILE A 404 -15.97 11.06 11.45
C ILE A 404 -16.93 11.36 10.29
N LEU A 405 -17.78 10.42 9.89
CA LEU A 405 -18.74 10.59 8.79
C LEU A 405 -20.07 11.18 9.25
N VAL A 406 -20.32 11.20 10.56
CA VAL A 406 -21.53 11.76 11.14
C VAL A 406 -21.35 13.25 11.38
N LYS A 407 -22.43 14.02 11.19
CA LYS A 407 -22.43 15.43 11.54
C LYS A 407 -22.40 15.58 13.07
N HIS A 408 -21.28 16.04 13.60
CA HIS A 408 -21.12 16.37 15.02
C HIS A 408 -21.64 17.77 15.35
N ALA A 409 -21.82 18.02 16.65
CA ALA A 409 -22.16 19.34 17.15
C ALA A 409 -21.12 20.39 16.73
N GLU A 410 -21.59 21.49 16.11
CA GLU A 410 -20.74 22.59 15.64
C GLU A 410 -20.40 23.60 16.75
N ASN A 411 -21.17 23.60 17.85
CA ASN A 411 -20.94 24.47 18.99
C ASN A 411 -21.46 23.86 20.30
N SER A 412 -21.01 24.42 21.42
CA SER A 412 -21.34 23.96 22.78
C SER A 412 -22.82 24.03 23.15
N SER A 413 -23.64 24.77 22.39
CA SER A 413 -25.08 24.86 22.62
C SER A 413 -25.87 23.75 21.90
N GLN A 414 -25.25 23.04 20.95
CA GLN A 414 -25.90 21.96 20.22
C GLN A 414 -25.88 20.66 21.03
N ARG A 415 -27.01 19.95 20.99
CA ARG A 415 -27.14 18.64 21.61
C ARG A 415 -26.14 17.67 20.96
N GLY A 416 -25.29 17.06 21.77
CA GLY A 416 -24.24 16.15 21.30
C GLY A 416 -22.83 16.64 21.65
N TRP A 417 -22.62 17.95 21.83
CA TRP A 417 -21.29 18.52 22.11
C TRP A 417 -20.53 17.80 23.22
N ASP A 418 -21.17 17.57 24.37
CA ASP A 418 -20.51 16.92 25.51
C ASP A 418 -20.23 15.42 25.33
N ARG A 419 -20.79 14.78 24.29
CA ARG A 419 -20.73 13.33 24.07
C ARG A 419 -20.04 12.93 22.78
N ASP A 420 -20.05 13.79 21.78
CA ASP A 420 -19.50 13.53 20.45
C ASP A 420 -17.96 13.57 20.46
N PHE A 421 -17.37 14.31 21.41
CA PHE A 421 -15.95 14.60 21.49
C PHE A 421 -15.29 13.90 22.67
N THR A 422 -14.28 13.08 22.39
CA THR A 422 -13.47 12.39 23.40
C THR A 422 -12.06 12.95 23.39
N PRO A 423 -11.66 13.73 24.42
CA PRO A 423 -10.29 14.22 24.54
C PRO A 423 -9.33 13.12 25.01
N ILE A 424 -8.13 13.13 24.45
CA ILE A 424 -7.05 12.20 24.77
C ILE A 424 -5.80 13.02 25.04
N ILE A 425 -5.08 12.68 26.12
CA ILE A 425 -3.77 13.25 26.44
C ILE A 425 -2.75 12.13 26.43
N SER A 426 -1.67 12.34 25.69
CA SER A 426 -0.53 11.43 25.57
C SER A 426 0.77 12.17 25.79
N ALA A 427 1.80 11.46 26.23
CA ALA A 427 3.17 11.95 26.29
C ALA A 427 4.08 11.03 25.49
N CYS A 428 5.04 11.61 24.80
CA CYS A 428 6.03 10.87 24.01
C CYS A 428 7.44 11.28 24.41
N GLU A 429 8.32 10.29 24.57
CA GLU A 429 9.75 10.52 24.79
C GLU A 429 10.57 9.89 23.66
N HIS A 430 11.75 10.47 23.38
CA HIS A 430 12.61 10.06 22.29
C HIS A 430 13.52 8.87 22.68
N TRP A 431 13.54 7.85 21.83
CA TRP A 431 14.32 6.63 21.97
C TRP A 431 15.10 6.33 20.71
N GLN A 432 16.21 5.63 20.91
CA GLN A 432 16.84 4.82 19.88
C GLN A 432 16.02 3.53 19.72
N VAL A 433 15.53 3.27 18.51
CA VAL A 433 14.65 2.14 18.21
C VAL A 433 15.26 1.26 17.14
N ASN A 434 15.23 -0.05 17.38
CA ASN A 434 15.55 -1.07 16.40
C ASN A 434 14.26 -1.46 15.66
N TYR A 435 14.18 -1.09 14.38
CA TYR A 435 13.01 -1.30 13.54
C TYR A 435 13.15 -2.59 12.74
N THR A 436 12.05 -3.32 12.64
CA THR A 436 11.86 -4.34 11.60
C THR A 436 10.77 -3.85 10.68
N VAL A 437 11.09 -3.71 9.39
CA VAL A 437 10.18 -3.18 8.38
C VAL A 437 10.07 -4.16 7.23
N SER A 438 8.83 -4.56 6.93
CA SER A 438 8.50 -5.31 5.74
C SER A 438 8.23 -4.33 4.60
N LEU A 439 9.01 -4.42 3.53
CA LEU A 439 8.79 -3.70 2.29
C LEU A 439 8.13 -4.64 1.28
N THR A 440 7.06 -4.18 0.66
CA THR A 440 6.30 -4.93 -0.34
C THR A 440 6.27 -4.14 -1.64
N TYR A 441 6.65 -4.81 -2.72
CA TYR A 441 6.65 -4.28 -4.06
C TYR A 441 5.62 -5.04 -4.88
N THR A 442 4.54 -4.36 -5.24
CA THR A 442 3.43 -4.96 -5.99
C THR A 442 3.11 -4.12 -7.20
N GLN A 443 3.15 -4.71 -8.39
CA GLN A 443 2.91 -4.02 -9.66
C GLN A 443 3.80 -2.78 -9.84
N GLY A 444 5.03 -2.84 -9.34
CA GLY A 444 5.97 -1.73 -9.40
C GLY A 444 5.82 -0.68 -8.29
N PHE A 445 4.82 -0.77 -7.40
CA PHE A 445 4.64 0.17 -6.29
C PHE A 445 5.22 -0.36 -4.99
N GLN A 446 5.97 0.49 -4.28
CA GLN A 446 6.51 0.21 -2.97
C GLN A 446 5.51 0.58 -1.87
N SER A 447 5.28 -0.35 -0.96
CA SER A 447 4.60 -0.14 0.31
C SER A 447 5.48 -0.63 1.45
N TYR A 448 5.26 -0.12 2.66
CA TYR A 448 6.01 -0.53 3.84
C TYR A 448 5.06 -0.80 5.00
N ASN A 449 5.47 -1.73 5.86
CA ASN A 449 4.80 -2.00 7.11
C ASN A 449 5.85 -2.20 8.20
N VAL A 450 5.78 -1.40 9.25
CA VAL A 450 6.65 -1.54 10.43
C VAL A 450 6.09 -2.68 11.28
N THR A 451 6.73 -3.84 11.24
CA THR A 451 6.26 -5.05 11.92
C THR A 451 6.69 -5.13 13.37
N ASN A 452 7.85 -4.55 13.71
CA ASN A 452 8.34 -4.51 15.08
C ASN A 452 9.11 -3.21 15.38
N ARG A 453 8.97 -2.73 16.62
CA ARG A 453 9.70 -1.60 17.20
C ARG A 453 10.28 -2.03 18.55
N GLU A 454 11.58 -2.29 18.58
CA GLU A 454 12.29 -2.61 19.81
C GLU A 454 12.96 -1.34 20.34
N TYR A 455 12.46 -0.81 21.45
CA TYR A 455 13.00 0.40 22.08
C TYR A 455 14.24 0.04 22.91
N LEU A 456 15.40 0.57 22.51
CA LEU A 456 16.69 0.18 23.09
C LEU A 456 17.06 1.05 24.30
N ARG A 457 17.21 2.36 24.09
CA ARG A 457 17.57 3.34 25.12
C ARG A 457 17.06 4.73 24.76
N LYS A 458 16.88 5.60 25.76
CA LYS A 458 16.63 7.03 25.53
C LYS A 458 17.82 7.67 24.83
N VAL A 459 17.56 8.63 23.94
CA VAL A 459 18.64 9.36 23.24
C VAL A 459 19.37 10.27 24.23
N ILE A 460 18.61 11.02 25.04
CA ILE A 460 19.08 11.79 26.18
C ILE A 460 18.33 11.28 27.42
N ASN A 461 19.06 10.82 28.44
CA ASN A 461 18.47 10.24 29.64
C ASN A 461 18.59 11.17 30.85
N THR A 462 18.09 12.39 30.68
CA THR A 462 18.03 13.42 31.71
C THR A 462 16.59 13.90 31.88
N THR A 463 16.33 14.55 33.00
CA THR A 463 15.02 15.09 33.37
C THR A 463 15.15 16.58 33.58
N TYR A 464 14.29 17.36 32.91
CA TYR A 464 14.20 18.80 33.11
C TYR A 464 13.77 19.12 34.54
N VAL A 465 14.45 20.09 35.15
CA VAL A 465 14.20 20.56 36.51
C VAL A 465 13.62 21.97 36.50
N ASP A 466 14.39 22.95 36.03
CA ASP A 466 14.01 24.36 35.96
C ASP A 466 14.94 25.17 35.01
N ASP A 467 14.72 26.48 34.95
CA ASP A 467 15.49 27.44 34.14
C ASP A 467 16.46 28.29 35.01
N SER A 468 17.25 27.65 35.88
CA SER A 468 18.15 28.35 36.82
C SER A 468 19.65 28.23 36.53
N ALA A 469 20.05 27.63 35.40
CA ALA A 469 21.45 27.34 35.11
C ALA A 469 22.33 28.61 35.04
N ASP A 470 23.55 28.53 35.57
CA ASP A 470 24.54 29.60 35.49
C ASP A 470 25.94 29.03 35.21
N ASP A 471 26.12 28.54 33.98
CA ASP A 471 27.31 27.82 33.53
C ASP A 471 28.12 28.58 32.45
N GLY A 472 27.83 29.88 32.30
CA GLY A 472 28.45 30.74 31.28
C GLY A 472 27.78 30.69 29.91
N THR A 473 26.77 29.83 29.71
CA THR A 473 25.88 29.91 28.54
C THR A 473 24.69 30.84 28.83
N LEU A 474 24.06 31.31 27.75
CA LEU A 474 22.76 31.99 27.80
C LEU A 474 21.59 31.00 27.97
N ASP A 475 21.86 29.70 27.94
CA ASP A 475 20.90 28.63 28.15
C ASP A 475 20.72 28.38 29.66
N LYS A 476 19.50 28.58 30.14
CA LYS A 476 19.16 28.50 31.56
C LYS A 476 18.62 27.13 31.98
N THR A 477 18.48 26.18 31.05
CA THR A 477 17.90 24.86 31.33
C THR A 477 18.78 24.03 32.26
N VAL A 478 18.21 23.52 33.35
CA VAL A 478 18.83 22.58 34.30
C VAL A 478 18.22 21.19 34.13
N ALA A 479 19.09 20.18 34.09
CA ALA A 479 18.73 18.79 33.87
C ALA A 479 19.43 17.86 34.87
N GLU A 480 18.74 16.81 35.30
CA GLU A 480 19.31 15.77 36.18
C GLU A 480 19.25 14.37 35.54
N PRO A 481 20.30 13.53 35.70
CA PRO A 481 21.58 13.85 36.36
C PRO A 481 22.41 14.85 35.53
N GLN A 482 23.27 15.63 36.20
CA GLN A 482 24.18 16.58 35.56
C GLN A 482 25.40 15.91 34.89
N GLU A 483 25.56 14.59 35.00
CA GLU A 483 26.72 13.83 34.48
C GLU A 483 26.39 13.14 33.14
N HIS A 484 27.33 12.99 32.20
CA HIS A 484 28.80 12.85 32.35
C HIS A 484 29.65 13.89 31.61
#